data_AF-F0GIP2-F1
#
_entry.id   AF-F0GIP2-F1
#
_cell.length_a   1.000
_cell.length_b   1.000
_cell.length_c   1.000
_cell.angle_alpha   90.00
_cell.angle_beta   90.00
_cell.angle_gamma   90.00
#
_symmetry.space_group_name_H-M   'P 1'
#
loop_
_entity.id
_entity.type
_entity.pdbx_description
1 polymer ?
#
loop_
_entity_poly.entity_id
_entity_poly.type
_entity_poly.pdbx_seq_one_letter_code
_entity_poly.pdbx_strand_id
1 'polypeptide(L)' 'ENTLYYFVGIDGARFKRVVEPGDQLILNVTFERYIRGIWKFKAVAEVDGKVAAEAELMCTVKTADAAP' A
#
# COMPACT_ATOMS: atom_id res chain seq x y z
N GLU A 1 -18.57 12.05 -2.30
CA GLU A 1 -17.87 11.65 -1.07
C GLU A 1 -16.37 11.67 -1.32
N ASN A 2 -15.62 12.50 -0.60
CA ASN A 2 -14.17 12.63 -0.81
C ASN A 2 -13.44 11.89 0.31
N THR A 3 -13.31 10.57 0.16
CA THR A 3 -12.71 9.71 1.18
C THR A 3 -11.21 9.58 0.96
N LEU A 4 -10.42 10.08 1.91
CA LEU A 4 -8.96 10.10 1.84
C LEU A 4 -8.38 8.94 2.65
N TYR A 5 -7.44 8.21 2.04
CA TYR A 5 -6.63 7.21 2.71
C TYR A 5 -5.32 7.84 3.18
N TYR A 6 -5.14 7.89 4.50
CA TYR A 6 -3.92 8.36 5.11
C TYR A 6 -3.05 7.16 5.45
N PHE A 7 -1.80 7.23 5.00
CA PHE A 7 -0.82 6.22 5.28
C PHE A 7 -0.22 6.45 6.67
N VAL A 8 -0.41 5.49 7.58
CA VAL A 8 -0.07 5.67 9.01
C VAL A 8 1.13 4.85 9.44
N GLY A 9 1.51 3.82 8.70
CA GLY A 9 2.71 3.04 9.02
C GLY A 9 3.06 1.99 7.98
N ILE A 10 4.30 1.53 8.04
CA ILE A 10 4.83 0.41 7.27
C ILE A 10 5.64 -0.49 8.19
N ASP A 11 5.40 -1.79 8.09
CA ASP A 11 6.26 -2.80 8.68
C ASP A 11 6.90 -3.66 7.60
N GLY A 12 8.11 -4.16 7.88
CA GLY A 12 8.72 -5.21 7.07
C GLY A 12 9.06 -4.84 5.63
N ALA A 13 9.11 -3.54 5.26
CA ALA A 13 9.44 -3.13 3.90
C ALA A 13 10.79 -3.68 3.44
N ARG A 14 10.82 -4.33 2.28
CA ARG A 14 12.04 -4.83 1.63
C ARG A 14 12.04 -4.44 0.16
N PHE A 15 13.21 -4.04 -0.33
CA PHE A 15 13.45 -3.68 -1.73
C PHE A 15 14.47 -4.66 -2.29
N LYS A 16 14.05 -5.49 -3.26
CA LYS A 16 14.81 -6.65 -3.76
C LYS A 16 15.36 -6.42 -5.17
N ARG A 17 14.73 -5.54 -5.96
CA ARG A 17 15.14 -5.17 -7.32
C ARG A 17 14.96 -3.66 -7.50
N VAL A 18 15.92 -3.02 -8.18
CA VAL A 18 15.78 -1.63 -8.67
C VAL A 18 14.81 -1.64 -9.86
N VAL A 19 13.82 -0.77 -9.83
CA VAL A 19 12.82 -0.61 -10.91
C VAL A 19 13.28 0.51 -11.84
N GLU A 20 13.21 0.28 -13.14
CA GLU A 20 13.72 1.20 -14.18
C GLU A 20 12.60 1.67 -15.13
N PRO A 21 12.82 2.74 -15.91
CA PRO A 21 11.87 3.16 -16.93
C PRO A 21 11.58 2.03 -17.93
N GLY A 22 10.29 1.75 -18.16
CA GLY A 22 9.82 0.66 -19.01
C GLY A 22 9.35 -0.57 -18.23
N ASP A 23 9.76 -0.74 -16.97
CA ASP A 23 9.23 -1.78 -16.11
C ASP A 23 7.73 -1.56 -15.84
N GLN A 24 6.91 -2.60 -16.00
CA GLN A 24 5.54 -2.59 -15.50
C GLN A 24 5.52 -3.11 -14.07
N LEU A 25 5.18 -2.22 -13.12
CA LEU A 25 5.06 -2.57 -11.72
C LEU A 25 3.66 -3.12 -11.42
N ILE A 26 3.57 -4.42 -11.15
CA ILE A 26 2.32 -5.08 -10.75
C ILE A 26 2.17 -4.98 -9.24
N LEU A 27 1.12 -4.29 -8.78
CA LEU A 27 0.85 -4.06 -7.36
C LEU A 27 -0.20 -5.06 -6.84
N ASN A 28 0.28 -6.10 -6.17
CA ASN A 28 -0.57 -7.10 -5.53
C ASN A 28 -0.80 -6.71 -4.07
N VAL A 29 -2.06 -6.53 -3.67
CA VAL A 29 -2.42 -6.13 -2.30
C VAL A 29 -3.50 -7.07 -1.77
N THR A 30 -3.30 -7.61 -0.58
CA THR A 30 -4.26 -8.45 0.13
C THR A 30 -4.65 -7.79 1.44
N PHE A 31 -5.95 -7.66 1.69
CA PHE A 31 -6.46 -7.23 2.99
C PHE A 31 -6.16 -8.29 4.05
N GLU A 32 -5.57 -7.88 5.16
CA GLU A 32 -5.33 -8.79 6.29
C GLU A 32 -6.36 -8.57 7.41
N ARG A 33 -6.49 -7.34 7.90
CA ARG A 33 -7.39 -7.03 9.01
C ARG A 33 -7.72 -5.55 9.12
N TYR A 34 -8.80 -5.26 9.83
CA TYR A 34 -9.18 -3.92 10.27
C TYR A 34 -9.38 -3.91 11.78
N ILE A 35 -8.73 -2.97 12.47
CA ILE A 35 -8.87 -2.80 13.92
C ILE A 35 -8.80 -1.32 14.32
N ARG A 36 -9.81 -0.84 15.05
CA ARG A 36 -9.86 0.52 15.63
C ARG A 36 -9.51 1.64 14.62
N GLY A 37 -10.07 1.60 13.41
CA GLY A 37 -9.83 2.63 12.40
C GLY A 37 -8.57 2.44 11.55
N ILE A 38 -7.79 1.38 11.79
CA ILE A 38 -6.57 1.05 11.04
C ILE A 38 -6.82 -0.18 10.18
N TRP A 39 -6.60 -0.02 8.89
CA TRP A 39 -6.57 -1.07 7.89
C TRP A 39 -5.15 -1.58 7.72
N LYS A 40 -4.96 -2.89 7.71
CA LYS A 40 -3.67 -3.54 7.45
C LYS A 40 -3.75 -4.39 6.18
N PHE A 41 -2.73 -4.25 5.35
CA PHE A 41 -2.60 -4.95 4.08
C PHE A 41 -1.22 -5.59 3.95
N LYS A 42 -1.16 -6.75 3.32
CA LYS A 42 0.08 -7.32 2.80
C LYS A 42 0.20 -6.92 1.34
N ALA A 43 1.31 -6.27 0.98
CA ALA A 43 1.55 -5.77 -0.36
C ALA A 43 2.84 -6.35 -0.95
N VAL A 44 2.79 -6.74 -2.21
CA VAL A 44 3.93 -7.20 -3.01
C VAL A 44 3.87 -6.49 -4.36
N ALA A 45 4.97 -5.85 -4.73
CA ALA A 45 5.17 -5.25 -6.04
C ALA A 45 6.11 -6.13 -6.87
N GLU A 46 5.69 -6.48 -8.09
CA GLU A 46 6.44 -7.36 -8.97
C GLU A 46 6.74 -6.71 -10.32
N VAL A 47 7.87 -7.08 -10.92
CA VAL A 47 8.23 -6.76 -12.31
C VAL A 47 8.64 -8.06 -12.98
N ASP A 48 8.00 -8.41 -14.10
CA ASP A 48 8.19 -9.69 -14.82
C ASP A 48 8.02 -10.92 -13.90
N GLY A 49 7.07 -10.87 -12.97
CA GLY A 49 6.81 -11.95 -12.00
C GLY A 49 7.88 -12.10 -10.91
N LYS A 50 8.83 -11.17 -10.80
CA LYS A 50 9.85 -11.15 -9.75
C LYS A 50 9.54 -10.04 -8.75
N VAL A 51 9.63 -10.36 -7.45
CA VAL A 51 9.40 -9.39 -6.38
C VAL A 51 10.42 -8.26 -6.44
N ALA A 52 9.93 -7.04 -6.64
CA ALA A 52 10.71 -5.82 -6.58
C ALA A 52 10.65 -5.18 -5.18
N ALA A 53 9.46 -5.14 -4.58
CA ALA A 53 9.27 -4.69 -3.21
C ALA A 53 8.15 -5.46 -2.50
N GLU A 54 8.22 -5.56 -1.18
CA GLU A 54 7.15 -6.13 -0.35
C GLU A 54 7.09 -5.40 0.99
N ALA A 55 5.89 -5.27 1.56
CA ALA A 55 5.67 -4.62 2.84
C ALA A 55 4.30 -4.97 3.44
N GLU A 56 4.17 -4.74 4.74
CA GLU A 56 2.87 -4.64 5.41
C GLU A 56 2.50 -3.16 5.54
N LEU A 57 1.37 -2.77 4.95
CA LEU A 57 0.91 -1.38 4.87
C LEU A 57 -0.21 -1.14 5.87
N MET A 58 -0.17 -0.01 6.57
CA MET A 58 -1.24 0.42 7.47
C MET A 58 -1.82 1.77 7.03
N CYS A 59 -3.14 1.83 6.90
CA CYS A 59 -3.86 3.02 6.45
C CYS A 59 -5.04 3.34 7.39
N THR A 60 -5.42 4.62 7.47
CA THR A 60 -6.70 5.06 8.05
C THR A 60 -7.51 5.85 7.03
N VAL A 61 -8.81 5.91 7.24
CA VAL A 61 -9.75 6.53 6.31
C VAL A 61 -10.34 7.77 6.97
N LYS A 62 -10.29 8.91 6.26
CA LYS A 62 -10.99 10.13 6.67
C LYS A 62 -11.90 10.57 5.55
N THR A 63 -13.18 10.72 5.84
CA THR A 63 -14.08 11.45 4.94
C THR A 63 -13.69 12.91 5.02
N ALA A 64 -13.18 13.48 3.94
CA ALA A 64 -13.10 14.92 3.82
C ALA A 64 -14.52 15.42 3.61
N ASP A 65 -15.10 15.99 4.67
CA ASP A 65 -16.15 16.99 4.48
C ASP A 65 -15.54 18.07 3.58
N ALA A 66 -16.24 18.43 2.51
CA ALA A 66 -15.86 19.57 1.70
C ALA A 66 -15.50 20.71 2.66
N ALA A 67 -14.30 21.28 2.51
CA ALA A 67 -13.87 22.43 3.31
C ALA A 67 -15.02 23.47 3.32
N PRO A 68 -15.26 24.17 4.43
CA PRO A 68 -16.29 25.20 4.48
C PRO A 68 -16.11 26.24 3.36
#